data_AF-A0A7X1YEI5-F1
#
_entry.id   AF-A0A7X1YEI5-F1
#
_cell.length_a   1.000
_cell.length_b   1.000
_cell.length_c   1.000
_cell.angle_alpha   90.00
_cell.angle_beta   90.00
_cell.angle_gamma   90.00
#
_symmetry.space_group_name_H-M   'P 1'
#
loop_
_entity.id
_entity.type
_entity.pdbx_description
1 polymer ?
#
loop_
_entity_poly.entity_id
_entity_poly.type
_entity_poly.pdbx_seq_one_letter_code
_entity_poly.pdbx_strand_id
1 'polypeptide(L)'
;QLVGFDIDLGNAICAELKVKCVWVENAFDSIIPALRAKKFDAVLSAMTINDQRKKNVDFSDRLYNSPNRLIAKKDSGLLPTPESLKGKRVGVAQGTTQETYVKKIWAPEGVIMVTYP
;
A
#
# COMPACT_ATOMS: atom_id res chain seq x y z
N GLN A 1 -9.19 -8.97 17.11
CA GLN A 1 -7.78 -8.85 17.52
C GLN A 1 -6.95 -8.65 16.26
N LEU A 2 -6.09 -7.63 16.21
CA LEU A 2 -5.20 -7.40 15.08
C LEU A 2 -4.00 -8.34 15.17
N VAL A 3 -3.59 -8.90 14.03
CA VAL A 3 -2.50 -9.87 13.91
C VAL A 3 -1.73 -9.63 12.61
N GLY A 4 -0.51 -10.15 12.54
CA GLY A 4 0.35 -10.09 11.35
C GLY A 4 1.62 -9.30 11.59
N PHE A 5 2.51 -9.32 10.59
CA PHE A 5 3.88 -8.83 10.75
C PHE A 5 3.98 -7.37 11.19
N ASP A 6 3.15 -6.47 10.64
CA ASP A 6 3.12 -5.05 11.04
C ASP A 6 2.67 -4.89 12.50
N ILE A 7 1.75 -5.71 12.99
CA ILE A 7 1.29 -5.68 14.38
C ILE A 7 2.39 -6.18 15.32
N ASP A 8 3.03 -7.29 14.97
CA ASP A 8 4.12 -7.87 15.77
C ASP A 8 5.31 -6.90 15.85
N LEU A 9 5.68 -6.30 14.71
CA LEU A 9 6.75 -5.31 14.62
C LEU A 9 6.40 -4.03 15.38
N GLY A 10 5.19 -3.51 15.24
CA GLY A 10 4.74 -2.32 15.95
C GLY A 10 4.76 -2.53 17.46
N ASN A 11 4.23 -3.66 17.94
CA ASN A 11 4.26 -3.98 19.37
C ASN A 11 5.68 -4.07 19.91
N ALA A 12 6.62 -4.66 19.15
CA ALA A 12 8.03 -4.72 19.53
C ALA A 12 8.68 -3.32 19.59
N ILE A 13 8.42 -2.45 18.59
CA ILE A 13 8.90 -1.05 18.59
C ILE A 13 8.38 -0.31 19.82
N CYS A 14 7.09 -0.44 20.13
CA CYS A 14 6.48 0.26 21.27
C CYS A 14 7.04 -0.23 22.62
N ALA A 15 7.33 -1.53 22.73
CA ALA A 15 7.98 -2.11 23.90
C ALA A 15 9.38 -1.54 24.11
N GLU A 16 10.19 -1.44 23.05
CA GLU A 16 11.53 -0.84 23.10
C GLU A 16 11.48 0.64 23.49
N LEU A 17 10.53 1.39 22.90
CA LEU A 17 10.30 2.80 23.23
C LEU A 17 9.67 3.02 24.60
N LYS A 18 9.23 1.95 25.29
CA LYS A 18 8.50 2.00 26.57
C LYS A 18 7.24 2.87 26.51
N VAL A 19 6.51 2.80 25.39
CA VAL A 19 5.24 3.51 25.19
C VAL A 19 4.07 2.55 25.01
N LYS A 20 2.86 3.02 25.30
CA LYS A 20 1.63 2.27 25.02
C LYS A 20 1.21 2.51 23.57
N CYS A 21 1.03 1.43 22.81
CA CYS A 21 0.46 1.52 21.47
C CYS A 21 -1.03 1.20 21.47
N VAL A 22 -1.78 2.06 20.77
CA VAL A 22 -3.20 1.94 20.53
C VAL A 22 -3.38 1.84 19.03
N TRP A 23 -3.81 0.67 18.56
CA TRP A 23 -4.00 0.43 17.14
C TRP A 23 -5.34 1.02 16.67
N VAL A 24 -5.29 1.75 15.55
CA VAL A 24 -6.44 2.34 14.90
C VAL A 24 -6.51 1.80 13.47
N GLU A 25 -7.59 1.12 13.12
CA GLU A 25 -7.85 0.68 11.76
C GLU A 25 -8.33 1.85 10.91
N ASN A 26 -7.75 2.03 9.73
CA ASN A 26 -8.10 3.09 8.80
C ASN A 26 -7.92 2.61 7.36
N ALA A 27 -8.76 3.11 6.45
CA ALA A 27 -8.58 2.84 5.02
C ALA A 27 -7.25 3.40 4.51
N PHE A 28 -6.58 2.68 3.60
CA PHE A 28 -5.22 3.01 3.21
C PHE A 28 -5.13 4.34 2.44
N ASP A 29 -6.13 4.63 1.62
CA ASP A 29 -6.23 5.85 0.80
C ASP A 29 -6.30 7.14 1.64
N SER A 30 -6.89 7.05 2.84
CA SER A 30 -7.09 8.18 3.77
C SER A 30 -6.07 8.24 4.91
N ILE A 31 -5.12 7.30 4.98
CA ILE A 31 -4.23 7.15 6.13
C ILE A 31 -3.25 8.34 6.29
N ILE A 32 -2.74 8.90 5.19
CA ILE A 32 -1.86 10.08 5.23
C ILE A 32 -2.64 11.35 5.63
N PRO A 33 -3.80 11.67 5.02
CA PRO A 33 -4.64 12.75 5.50
C PRO A 33 -5.02 12.63 6.98
N ALA A 34 -5.36 11.42 7.46
CA ALA A 34 -5.71 11.18 8.85
C ALA A 34 -4.52 11.37 9.81
N LEU A 35 -3.31 10.95 9.41
CA LEU A 35 -2.07 11.23 10.15
C LEU A 35 -1.85 12.74 10.29
N ARG A 36 -1.97 13.49 9.18
CA ARG A 36 -1.80 14.96 9.18
C ARG A 36 -2.87 15.67 9.99
N ALA A 37 -4.07 15.13 10.04
CA ALA A 37 -5.16 15.59 10.89
C ALA A 37 -5.02 15.16 12.36
N LYS A 38 -3.90 14.51 12.73
CA LYS A 38 -3.58 14.04 14.08
C LYS A 38 -4.63 13.07 14.67
N LYS A 39 -5.23 12.23 13.82
CA LYS A 39 -6.11 11.16 14.30
C LYS A 39 -5.36 9.99 14.93
N PHE A 40 -4.08 9.86 14.62
CA PHE A 40 -3.11 8.94 15.20
C PHE A 40 -1.70 9.51 14.95
N ASP A 41 -0.69 8.98 15.64
CA ASP A 41 0.65 9.57 15.67
C ASP A 41 1.66 8.93 14.70
N ALA A 42 1.38 7.71 14.24
CA ALA A 42 2.26 6.96 13.34
C ALA A 42 1.47 6.03 12.43
N VAL A 43 2.09 5.60 11.32
CA VAL A 43 1.53 4.61 10.39
C VAL A 43 2.47 3.43 10.27
N LEU A 44 1.95 2.24 10.57
CA LEU A 44 2.60 0.96 10.29
C LEU A 44 1.62 0.06 9.51
N SER A 45 1.67 0.20 8.18
CA SER A 45 0.72 -0.43 7.25
C SER A 45 1.37 -0.62 5.87
N ALA A 46 2.50 -1.33 5.82
CA ALA A 46 3.29 -1.59 4.60
C ALA A 46 3.51 -0.36 3.68
N MET A 47 3.65 0.84 4.25
CA MET A 47 3.64 2.07 3.48
C MET A 47 4.94 2.25 2.69
N THR A 48 4.86 2.10 1.36
CA THR A 48 5.98 2.40 0.47
C THR A 48 6.46 3.84 0.61
N ILE A 49 7.76 4.02 0.92
CA ILE A 49 8.44 5.31 0.90
C ILE A 49 8.57 5.78 -0.55
N ASN A 50 8.12 7.00 -0.86
CA ASN A 50 8.34 7.65 -2.16
C ASN A 50 8.33 9.18 -2.02
N ASP A 51 8.81 9.89 -3.04
CA ASP A 51 8.99 11.35 -2.99
C ASP A 51 7.69 12.12 -2.81
N GLN A 52 6.58 11.60 -3.36
CA GLN A 52 5.28 12.26 -3.21
C GLN A 52 4.79 12.20 -1.75
N ARG A 53 5.01 11.07 -1.06
CA ARG A 53 4.65 10.93 0.35
C ARG A 53 5.60 11.70 1.25
N LYS A 54 6.91 11.71 0.97
CA LYS A 54 7.92 12.49 1.72
C LYS A 54 7.65 13.99 1.74
N LYS A 55 6.95 14.53 0.75
CA LYS A 55 6.50 15.94 0.76
C LYS A 55 5.43 16.24 1.82
N ASN A 56 4.78 15.22 2.35
CA ASN A 56 3.60 15.34 3.21
C ASN A 56 3.81 14.79 4.62
N VAL A 57 4.69 13.80 4.77
CA VAL A 57 4.97 13.08 6.02
C VAL A 57 6.43 12.63 6.07
N ASP A 58 6.97 12.53 7.28
CA ASP A 58 8.28 11.90 7.52
C ASP A 58 8.15 10.37 7.58
N PHE A 59 9.28 9.69 7.36
CA PHE A 59 9.38 8.24 7.43
C PHE A 59 10.52 7.84 8.37
N SER A 60 10.37 6.71 9.05
CA SER A 60 11.48 6.04 9.72
C SER A 60 12.46 5.47 8.70
N ASP A 61 13.51 4.83 9.21
CA ASP A 61 14.29 3.89 8.40
C ASP A 61 13.38 2.79 7.83
N ARG A 62 13.79 2.27 6.67
CA ARG A 62 13.03 1.25 5.95
C ARG A 62 12.95 -0.03 6.77
N LEU A 63 11.73 -0.43 7.13
CA LEU A 63 11.48 -1.64 7.92
C LEU A 63 11.61 -2.93 7.10
N TYR A 64 11.06 -2.95 5.89
CA TYR A 64 11.17 -4.11 4.98
C TYR A 64 10.93 -3.73 3.51
N ASN A 65 11.14 -4.69 2.61
CA ASN A 65 10.83 -4.57 1.18
C ASN A 65 9.68 -5.51 0.80
N SER A 66 8.67 -4.99 0.12
CA SER A 66 7.58 -5.77 -0.46
C SER A 66 7.52 -5.52 -1.97
N PRO A 67 8.08 -6.43 -2.80
CA PRO A 67 8.02 -6.29 -4.25
C PRO A 67 6.60 -6.55 -4.77
N ASN A 68 6.19 -5.77 -5.77
CA ASN A 68 4.88 -5.93 -6.40
C ASN A 68 4.86 -7.14 -7.34
N ARG A 69 3.76 -7.89 -7.29
CA ARG A 69 3.46 -9.01 -8.18
C ARG A 69 1.99 -8.97 -8.60
N LEU A 70 1.73 -9.33 -9.85
CA LEU A 70 0.37 -9.57 -10.32
C LEU A 70 -0.06 -10.98 -9.89
N ILE A 71 -1.31 -11.10 -9.46
CA ILE A 71 -1.94 -12.39 -9.20
C ILE A 71 -3.02 -12.64 -10.25
N ALA A 72 -3.10 -13.88 -10.72
CA ALA A 72 -4.10 -14.33 -11.68
C ALA A 72 -4.43 -15.80 -11.41
N LYS A 73 -5.51 -16.32 -12.03
CA LYS A 73 -5.78 -17.76 -12.00
C LYS A 73 -4.60 -18.52 -12.61
N LYS A 74 -4.25 -19.66 -12.02
CA LYS A 74 -3.07 -20.47 -12.38
C LYS A 74 -2.93 -20.69 -13.88
N ASP A 75 -4.04 -21.02 -14.56
CA ASP A 75 -4.05 -21.36 -15.98
C ASP A 75 -4.54 -20.21 -16.87
N SER A 76 -4.45 -18.96 -16.40
CA SER A 76 -4.92 -17.79 -17.16
C SER A 76 -4.02 -17.41 -18.34
N GLY A 77 -2.76 -17.85 -18.34
CA GLY A 77 -1.74 -17.43 -19.31
C GLY A 77 -1.40 -15.94 -19.28
N LEU A 78 -1.93 -15.18 -18.30
CA LEU A 78 -1.71 -13.75 -18.19
C LEU A 78 -0.29 -13.46 -17.69
N LEU A 79 0.39 -12.57 -18.41
CA LEU A 79 1.68 -12.01 -18.02
C LEU A 79 1.49 -10.58 -17.49
N PRO A 80 2.37 -10.09 -16.61
CA PRO A 80 2.32 -8.74 -16.08
C PRO A 80 2.85 -7.72 -17.09
N THR A 81 2.35 -7.72 -18.33
CA THR A 81 2.73 -6.80 -19.40
C THR A 81 1.50 -6.12 -20.01
N PRO A 82 1.63 -4.90 -20.57
CA PRO A 82 0.50 -4.21 -21.19
C PRO A 82 -0.17 -5.03 -22.31
N GLU A 83 0.62 -5.74 -23.13
CA GLU A 83 0.13 -6.52 -24.26
C GLU A 83 -0.76 -7.67 -23.79
N SER A 84 -0.31 -8.39 -22.74
CA SER A 84 -1.09 -9.50 -22.18
C SER A 84 -2.35 -9.02 -21.45
N LEU A 85 -2.37 -7.78 -20.97
CA LEU A 85 -3.44 -7.23 -20.12
C LEU A 85 -4.41 -6.32 -20.89
N LYS A 86 -4.15 -6.03 -22.16
CA LYS A 86 -5.02 -5.17 -22.98
C LYS A 86 -6.47 -5.69 -22.99
N GLY A 87 -7.41 -4.81 -22.68
CA GLY A 87 -8.83 -5.13 -22.54
C GLY A 87 -9.18 -5.98 -21.31
N LYS A 88 -8.20 -6.33 -20.45
CA LYS A 88 -8.44 -7.05 -19.19
C LYS A 88 -8.65 -6.06 -18.05
N ARG A 89 -9.30 -6.55 -17.00
CA ARG A 89 -9.55 -5.80 -15.76
C ARG A 89 -8.44 -6.07 -14.75
N VAL A 90 -7.78 -5.04 -14.26
CA VAL A 90 -6.75 -5.13 -13.21
C VAL A 90 -7.23 -4.42 -11.96
N GLY A 91 -7.39 -5.18 -10.88
CA GLY A 91 -7.77 -4.68 -9.56
C GLY A 91 -6.59 -4.04 -8.83
N VAL A 92 -6.75 -2.82 -8.33
CA VAL A 92 -5.75 -2.10 -7.52
C VAL A 92 -6.41 -1.42 -6.33
N ALA A 93 -5.74 -1.41 -5.18
CA ALA A 93 -6.25 -0.74 -3.98
C ALA A 93 -6.03 0.79 -4.07
N GLN A 94 -6.99 1.57 -3.59
CA GLN A 94 -6.95 3.04 -3.60
C GLN A 94 -5.76 3.59 -2.80
N GLY A 95 -5.10 4.63 -3.34
CA GLY A 95 -3.99 5.33 -2.68
C GLY A 95 -2.66 4.59 -2.70
N THR A 96 -2.61 3.41 -3.34
CA THR A 96 -1.42 2.58 -3.42
C THR A 96 -0.48 2.98 -4.57
N THR A 97 0.78 2.53 -4.49
CA THR A 97 1.75 2.75 -5.58
C THR A 97 1.39 1.94 -6.83
N GLN A 98 0.69 0.82 -6.65
CA GLN A 98 0.17 -0.05 -7.70
C GLN A 98 -0.92 0.66 -8.49
N GLU A 99 -1.86 1.35 -7.82
CA GLU A 99 -2.85 2.19 -8.51
C GLU A 99 -2.17 3.24 -9.39
N THR A 100 -1.18 3.95 -8.84
CA THR A 100 -0.44 4.96 -9.60
C THR A 100 0.27 4.35 -10.81
N TYR A 101 0.88 3.18 -10.65
CA TYR A 101 1.57 2.49 -11.73
C TYR A 101 0.61 2.05 -12.83
N VAL A 102 -0.48 1.35 -12.48
CA VAL A 102 -1.47 0.88 -13.46
C VAL A 102 -2.11 2.07 -14.19
N LYS A 103 -2.46 3.13 -13.47
CA LYS A 103 -3.02 4.36 -14.07
C LYS A 103 -2.09 5.01 -15.08
N LYS A 104 -0.78 5.04 -14.82
CA LYS A 104 0.19 5.72 -15.67
C LYS A 104 0.72 4.87 -16.82
N ILE A 105 0.87 3.56 -16.60
CA ILE A 105 1.60 2.68 -17.51
C ILE A 105 0.68 1.73 -18.27
N TRP A 106 -0.34 1.17 -17.61
CA TRP A 106 -1.17 0.10 -18.21
C TRP A 106 -2.51 0.62 -18.74
N ALA A 107 -3.14 1.56 -18.04
CA ALA A 107 -4.40 2.14 -18.48
C ALA A 107 -4.32 2.82 -19.86
N PRO A 108 -3.25 3.58 -20.19
CA PRO A 108 -3.09 4.15 -21.54
C PRO A 108 -2.95 3.09 -22.65
N GLU A 109 -2.44 1.90 -22.32
CA GLU A 109 -2.28 0.78 -23.24
C GLU A 109 -3.56 -0.05 -23.43
N GLY A 110 -4.68 0.38 -22.82
CA GLY A 110 -5.99 -0.24 -22.96
C GLY A 110 -6.31 -1.26 -21.86
N VAL A 111 -5.57 -1.29 -20.76
CA VAL A 111 -5.94 -2.08 -19.57
C VAL A 111 -7.06 -1.37 -18.80
N ILE A 112 -8.10 -2.10 -18.41
CA ILE A 112 -9.22 -1.56 -17.63
C ILE A 112 -8.84 -1.59 -16.15
N MET A 113 -8.41 -0.44 -15.61
CA MET A 113 -8.12 -0.33 -14.18
C MET A 113 -9.44 -0.36 -13.37
N VAL A 114 -9.46 -1.18 -12.32
CA VAL A 114 -10.57 -1.27 -11.37
C VAL A 114 -10.02 -0.97 -9.98
N THR A 115 -10.40 0.17 -9.42
CA THR A 115 -9.95 0.53 -8.09
C THR A 115 -10.92 0.03 -7.02
N TYR A 116 -10.41 -0.47 -5.89
CA TYR A 116 -11.18 -0.88 -4.73
C TYR A 116 -10.63 -0.20 -3.45
N PRO A 117 -11.49 0.04 -2.44
CA PRO A 117 -11.08 0.67 -1.18
C PRO A 117 -10.09 -0.18 -0.37
#